data_AF-A0A248SNT8-F1
#
_entry.id   AF-A0A248SNT8-F1
#
_cell.length_a   1.000
_cell.length_b   1.000
_cell.length_c   1.000
_cell.angle_alpha   90.00
_cell.angle_beta   90.00
_cell.angle_gamma   90.00
#
_symmetry.space_group_name_H-M   'P 1'
#
loop_
_entity.id
_entity.type
_entity.pdbx_description
1 polymer ?
#
loop_
_entity_poly.entity_id
_entity_poly.type
_entity_poly.pdbx_seq_one_letter_code
_entity_poly.pdbx_strand_id
1 'polypeptide(L)' 'MEFKGILILLIVSGTLSIIILGASYLLGNKQPDMEKVSVYECGFDPFDNPGNPFSVRFFLIGILFLIFDLEI' A
#
# COMPACT_ATOMS: atom_id res chain seq x y z
N MET A 1 18.11 -10.07 -24.82
CA MET A 1 16.84 -10.82 -24.87
C MET A 1 16.51 -11.49 -23.54
N GLU A 2 17.42 -11.46 -22.56
CA GLU A 2 17.37 -12.24 -21.33
C GLU A 2 16.26 -11.79 -20.37
N PHE A 3 16.00 -10.49 -20.25
CA PHE A 3 14.98 -9.96 -19.33
C PHE A 3 13.57 -9.83 -19.94
N LYS A 4 13.37 -10.24 -21.21
CA LYS A 4 12.07 -10.11 -21.89
C LYS A 4 10.95 -10.83 -21.15
N GLY A 5 11.22 -12.01 -20.58
CA GLY A 5 10.24 -12.77 -19.81
C GLY A 5 9.77 -12.04 -18.55
N ILE A 6 10.70 -11.43 -17.81
CA ILE A 6 10.39 -10.65 -16.61
C ILE A 6 9.55 -9.42 -16.97
N LEU A 7 9.90 -8.72 -18.05
CA LEU A 7 9.15 -7.57 -18.53
C LEU A 7 7.71 -7.95 -18.91
N ILE A 8 7.52 -9.07 -19.61
CA ILE A 8 6.19 -9.57 -19.99
C ILE A 8 5.37 -9.92 -18.73
N LEU A 9 5.99 -10.58 -17.73
CA LEU A 9 5.31 -10.93 -16.49
C LEU A 9 4.83 -9.69 -15.72
N LEU A 10 5.67 -8.65 -15.60
CA LEU A 10 5.29 -7.40 -14.95
C LEU A 10 4.14 -6.69 -15.66
N ILE A 11 4.16 -6.68 -17.00
CA ILE A 11 3.08 -6.07 -17.79
C ILE A 11 1.78 -6.85 -17.61
N VAL A 12 1.82 -8.18 -17.69
CA VAL A 12 0.64 -9.03 -17.54
C VAL A 12 0.06 -8.92 -16.14
N SER A 13 0.88 -8.99 -15.08
CA SER A 13 0.39 -8.88 -13.70
C SER A 13 -0.22 -7.50 -13.42
N GLY A 14 0.45 -6.42 -13.85
CA GLY A 14 -0.07 -5.06 -13.71
C GLY A 14 -1.39 -4.85 -14.44
N THR A 15 -1.48 -5.34 -15.68
CA THR A 15 -2.71 -5.26 -16.48
C THR A 15 -3.85 -6.02 -15.80
N LEU A 16 -3.58 -7.23 -15.31
CA LEU A 16 -4.57 -8.06 -14.62
C LEU A 16 -5.05 -7.38 -13.33
N SER A 17 -4.16 -6.80 -12.52
CA SER A 17 -4.53 -6.06 -11.32
C SER A 17 -5.45 -4.87 -11.63
N ILE A 18 -5.15 -4.11 -12.69
CA ILE A 18 -5.99 -2.98 -13.13
C ILE A 18 -7.37 -3.47 -13.59
N ILE A 19 -7.44 -4.57 -14.35
CA ILE A 19 -8.71 -5.15 -14.79
C ILE A 19 -9.56 -5.57 -13.59
N ILE A 20 -8.97 -6.27 -12.62
CA ILE A 20 -9.69 -6.74 -11.42
C ILE A 20 -10.18 -5.56 -10.58
N LEU A 21 -9.33 -4.55 -10.36
CA LEU A 21 -9.70 -3.35 -9.62
C LEU A 21 -10.81 -2.57 -10.33
N GLY A 22 -10.69 -2.40 -11.65
CA GLY A 22 -11.72 -1.77 -12.48
C GLY A 22 -13.05 -2.53 -12.43
N ALA A 23 -13.01 -3.85 -12.55
CA ALA A 23 -14.20 -4.70 -12.45
C ALA A 23 -14.86 -4.59 -11.07
N SER A 24 -14.09 -4.65 -9.99
CA SER A 24 -14.59 -4.47 -8.62
C SER A 24 -15.28 -3.10 -8.43
N TYR A 25 -14.68 -2.04 -8.97
CA TYR A 25 -15.24 -0.69 -8.89
C TYR A 25 -16.51 -0.49 -9.72
N LEU A 26 -16.61 -1.14 -10.89
CA LEU A 26 -17.76 -1.02 -11.80
C LEU A 26 -18.93 -1.93 -11.38
N LEU A 27 -18.64 -3.15 -10.91
CA LEU A 27 -19.66 -4.14 -10.51
C LEU A 27 -20.09 -3.99 -9.05
N GLY A 28 -19.28 -3.36 -8.21
CA GLY A 28 -19.57 -3.18 -6.79
C GLY A 28 -20.74 -2.23 -6.54
N ASN A 29 -21.69 -2.66 -5.71
CA ASN A 29 -22.78 -1.79 -5.25
C ASN A 29 -22.23 -0.73 -4.26
N LYS A 30 -22.35 0.54 -4.63
CA LYS A 30 -21.85 1.67 -3.83
C LYS A 30 -22.99 2.26 -3.00
N GLN A 31 -23.07 1.83 -1.76
CA GLN A 31 -23.92 2.43 -0.73
C GLN A 31 -23.02 2.94 0.40
N PRO A 32 -22.41 4.14 0.25
CA PRO A 32 -21.64 4.78 1.30
C PRO A 32 -22.61 5.31 2.36
N ASP A 33 -22.33 4.98 3.61
CA ASP A 33 -22.98 5.55 4.78
C ASP A 33 -21.89 6.16 5.68
N MET A 34 -22.21 7.21 6.44
CA MET A 34 -21.21 7.95 7.23
C MET A 34 -20.50 7.03 8.21
N GLU A 35 -21.22 6.12 8.87
CA GLU A 35 -20.61 5.14 9.78
C GLU A 35 -19.75 4.11 9.03
N LYS A 36 -20.19 3.68 7.84
CA LYS A 36 -19.47 2.69 7.01
C LYS A 36 -18.17 3.22 6.39
N VAL A 37 -18.10 4.53 6.12
CA VAL A 37 -16.91 5.20 5.56
C VAL A 37 -16.03 5.78 6.66
N SER A 38 -16.52 5.85 7.90
CA SER A 38 -15.71 6.27 9.05
C SER A 38 -14.56 5.31 9.32
N VAL A 39 -13.50 5.83 9.96
CA VAL A 39 -12.33 5.03 10.30
C VAL A 39 -12.75 3.92 11.27
N TYR A 40 -12.25 2.71 11.02
CA TYR A 40 -12.44 1.60 11.94
C TYR A 40 -11.85 1.96 13.31
N GLU A 41 -12.60 1.68 14.38
CA GLU A 41 -12.45 2.18 15.77
C GLU A 41 -13.35 3.37 16.15
N CYS A 42 -14.66 3.23 15.93
CA CYS A 42 -15.71 3.91 16.70
C CYS A 42 -15.50 5.42 16.97
N GLY A 43 -15.05 6.16 15.94
CA GLY A 43 -14.90 7.62 16.03
C GLY A 43 -13.63 8.12 16.74
N PHE A 44 -12.63 7.26 17.00
CA PHE A 44 -11.28 7.74 17.31
C PHE A 44 -10.59 8.25 16.04
N ASP A 45 -9.99 9.44 16.10
CA ASP A 45 -9.08 9.89 15.06
C ASP A 45 -7.85 8.95 15.06
N PRO A 46 -7.52 8.26 13.96
CA PRO A 46 -6.42 7.28 13.92
C PRO A 46 -5.04 7.89 14.22
N PHE A 47 -4.97 9.22 14.31
CA PHE A 47 -3.83 9.97 14.77
C PHE A 47 -4.32 11.00 15.78
N ASP A 48 -4.28 10.65 17.07
CA ASP A 48 -4.62 11.55 18.21
C ASP A 48 -3.91 12.92 18.16
N ASN A 49 -2.86 13.06 17.34
CA ASN A 49 -2.27 14.35 17.01
C ASN A 49 -1.45 14.26 15.71
N PRO A 50 -1.81 14.99 14.62
CA PRO A 50 -0.96 15.15 13.45
C PRO A 50 0.42 15.69 13.90
N GLY A 51 1.46 14.86 13.77
CA GLY A 51 2.83 15.26 14.10
C GLY A 51 3.45 14.60 15.32
N ASN A 52 2.76 13.67 16.01
CA ASN A 52 3.48 12.82 16.96
C ASN A 52 4.45 11.90 16.18
N PRO A 53 5.77 11.96 16.43
CA PRO A 53 6.72 11.16 15.68
C PRO A 53 6.42 9.67 15.88
N PHE A 54 6.32 8.94 14.77
CA PHE A 54 6.33 7.48 14.77
C PHE A 54 7.60 6.98 15.46
N SER A 55 7.57 5.76 15.99
CA SER A 55 8.71 5.22 16.72
C SER A 55 9.99 5.27 15.88
N VAL A 56 11.05 5.88 16.42
CA VAL A 56 12.37 6.00 15.77
C VAL A 56 13.00 4.65 15.41
N ARG A 57 12.48 3.56 15.97
CA ARG A 57 12.93 2.19 15.73
C ARG A 57 12.83 1.80 14.25
N PHE A 58 11.75 2.16 13.56
CA PHE A 58 11.60 1.84 12.13
C PHE A 58 12.62 2.58 11.25
N PHE A 59 12.96 3.81 11.63
CA PHE A 59 13.99 4.59 10.95
C PHE A 59 15.37 3.96 11.08
N LEU A 60 15.73 3.51 12.30
CA LEU A 60 17.00 2.81 12.54
C LEU A 60 17.08 1.48 11.77
N ILE A 61 15.98 0.72 11.68
CA ILE A 61 15.91 -0.51 10.87
C ILE A 61 16.16 -0.19 9.38
N GLY A 62 15.57 0.89 8.85
CA GLY A 62 15.75 1.31 7.46
C GLY A 62 17.19 1.71 7.13
N ILE A 63 17.85 2.48 8.02
CA ILE A 63 19.27 2.84 7.86
C ILE A 63 20.16 1.59 7.94
N LEU A 64 19.90 0.70 8.91
CA LEU A 64 20.67 -0.51 9.07
C LEU A 64 20.57 -1.42 7.83
N PHE A 65 19.36 -1.59 7.29
CA PHE A 65 19.14 -2.30 6.03
C PHE A 65 19.93 -1.66 4.88
N LEU A 66 19.87 -0.34 4.73
CA LEU A 66 20.59 0.38 3.68
C LEU A 66 22.11 0.19 3.79
N ILE A 67 22.67 0.28 5.00
CA ILE A 67 24.11 0.11 5.21
C ILE A 67 24.53 -1.33 4.86
N PHE A 68 23.81 -2.34 5.35
CA PHE A 68 24.15 -3.74 5.06
C PHE A 68 23.94 -4.13 3.60
N ASP A 69 22.94 -3.57 2.92
CA ASP A 69 22.71 -3.80 1.48
C ASP A 69 23.84 -3.18 0.62
N LEU A 70 24.38 -2.02 1.04
CA LEU A 70 25.49 -1.36 0.36
C LEU A 70 26.89 -1.88 0.71
N GLU A 71 27.03 -2.68 1.77
CA GLU A 71 28.30 -3.27 2.19
C GLU A 71 28.75 -4.42 1.25
N ILE A 72 27.82 -4.99 0.47
CA ILE A 72 28.06 -6.05 -0.53
C ILE A 72 28.78 -5.50 -1.76
#